data_AF-A0AAV0H0Q1-F1
#
_entry.id   AF-A0AAV0H0Q1-F1
#
_cell.length_a   1.000
_cell.length_b   1.000
_cell.length_c   1.000
_cell.angle_alpha   90.00
_cell.angle_beta   90.00
_cell.angle_gamma   90.00
#
_symmetry.space_group_name_H-M   'P 1'
#
loop_
_entity.id
_entity.type
_entity.pdbx_description
1 polymer ?
#
loop_
_entity_poly.entity_id
_entity_poly.type
_entity_poly.pdbx_seq_one_letter_code
_entity_poly.pdbx_strand_id
1 'polypeptide(L)'
;GPDQGATWQRGKRGGDSRSLGQDSHFQRSKEYLKKSTRRGEEKMDVRPCRSSSSSGSSSSSKLWIVQGIVASAVIVAGLAARTYLGGSRKFRSRVVGIIPARFASSRFPGKPLVQILGKPMIQRTWERAKLSTCLNHVEPFASAVVATDDEKIAECCRGFGADVIMTSESCRNGTERCNEALQKLQQKYDVVVNIQGDEPLIEPGIIDGIVKALQAAPDAVFSTAVTALKPGDAFDPNRVKCVVDNKGYAIYFSRGLIPYNK
;
A
#
# COMPACT_ATOMS: atom_id res chain seq x y z
N GLY A 1 48.95 -7.55 29.78
CA GLY A 1 48.94 -8.93 29.25
C GLY A 1 48.14 -8.90 27.98
N PRO A 2 48.75 -9.17 26.82
CA PRO A 2 48.27 -8.79 25.49
C PRO A 2 47.52 -9.92 24.76
N ASP A 3 47.29 -9.68 23.46
CA ASP A 3 46.88 -10.60 22.37
C ASP A 3 45.39 -10.76 22.05
N GLN A 4 44.90 -10.12 20.98
CA GLN A 4 45.00 -10.47 19.52
C GLN A 4 43.73 -11.24 19.11
N GLY A 5 43.06 -11.01 17.98
CA GLY A 5 43.35 -10.16 16.85
C GLY A 5 42.13 -10.10 15.92
N ALA A 6 42.08 -9.04 15.11
CA ALA A 6 41.28 -9.00 13.90
C ALA A 6 41.93 -9.91 12.85
N THR A 7 41.13 -10.68 12.11
CA THR A 7 41.57 -11.37 10.90
C THR A 7 40.58 -11.10 9.77
N TRP A 8 41.04 -10.31 8.80
CA TRP A 8 40.53 -10.30 7.44
C TRP A 8 41.49 -11.13 6.58
N GLN A 9 40.99 -12.13 5.86
CA GLN A 9 41.70 -12.77 4.77
C GLN A 9 40.91 -12.60 3.46
N ARG A 10 41.64 -12.31 2.38
CA ARG A 10 41.15 -12.21 1.00
C ARG A 10 41.65 -13.46 0.24
N GLY A 11 40.74 -14.21 -0.37
CA GLY A 11 41.04 -15.36 -1.25
C GLY A 11 40.05 -15.42 -2.42
N LYS A 12 40.56 -15.66 -3.63
CA LYS A 12 39.86 -15.57 -4.94
C LYS A 12 38.91 -16.75 -5.22
N ARG A 13 37.84 -16.43 -5.99
CA ARG A 13 36.98 -17.21 -6.91
C ARG A 13 36.87 -18.73 -6.75
N GLY A 14 35.62 -19.17 -6.56
CA GLY A 14 35.08 -20.46 -6.97
C GLY A 14 33.58 -20.44 -6.70
N GLY A 15 32.75 -20.62 -7.72
CA GLY A 15 31.30 -20.77 -7.54
C GLY A 15 30.98 -22.10 -6.87
N ASP A 16 29.99 -22.14 -6.00
CA ASP A 16 28.77 -22.88 -6.27
C ASP A 16 27.66 -22.53 -5.26
N SER A 17 26.46 -22.73 -5.75
CA SER A 17 25.14 -22.68 -5.12
C SER A 17 25.02 -23.26 -3.70
N ARG A 18 24.25 -22.56 -2.84
CA ARG A 18 23.19 -23.15 -1.99
C ARG A 18 22.34 -22.08 -1.31
N SER A 19 21.06 -22.08 -1.67
CA SER A 19 19.94 -21.50 -0.95
C SER A 19 19.82 -22.13 0.44
N LEU A 20 19.40 -21.35 1.44
CA LEU A 20 18.64 -21.76 2.64
C LEU A 20 18.48 -20.52 3.54
N GLY A 21 17.23 -20.07 3.75
CA GLY A 21 16.94 -19.11 4.82
C GLY A 21 15.85 -18.05 4.61
N GLN A 22 15.06 -18.05 3.52
CA GLN A 22 14.00 -17.04 3.31
C GLN A 22 12.55 -17.56 3.45
N ASP A 23 12.34 -18.86 3.69
CA ASP A 23 10.98 -19.43 3.65
C ASP A 23 10.18 -19.31 4.97
N SER A 24 10.78 -18.92 6.10
CA SER A 24 10.08 -18.93 7.40
C SER A 24 9.18 -17.71 7.64
N HIS A 25 9.52 -16.54 7.06
CA HIS A 25 8.72 -15.32 7.22
C HIS A 25 7.54 -15.24 6.24
N PHE A 26 7.67 -15.83 5.06
CA PHE A 26 6.62 -15.86 4.04
C PHE A 26 5.50 -16.87 4.38
N GLN A 27 5.86 -18.02 4.98
CA GLN A 27 4.88 -19.02 5.44
C GLN A 27 3.96 -18.45 6.55
N ARG A 28 4.50 -17.65 7.48
CA ARG A 28 3.73 -17.08 8.61
C ARG A 28 2.66 -16.08 8.17
N SER A 29 2.92 -15.29 7.14
CA SER A 29 1.93 -14.35 6.58
C SER A 29 0.79 -15.06 5.83
N LYS A 30 1.07 -16.22 5.20
CA LYS A 30 0.03 -17.04 4.55
C LYS A 30 -0.88 -17.76 5.56
N GLU A 31 -0.33 -18.22 6.69
CA GLU A 31 -1.15 -18.83 7.75
C GLU A 31 -2.10 -17.83 8.42
N TYR A 32 -1.69 -16.57 8.57
CA TYR A 32 -2.55 -15.52 9.13
C TYR A 32 -3.75 -15.20 8.22
N LEU A 33 -3.53 -15.17 6.90
CA LEU A 33 -4.60 -14.99 5.92
C LEU A 33 -5.57 -16.19 5.90
N LYS A 34 -5.07 -17.42 6.04
CA LYS A 34 -5.91 -18.63 6.05
C LYS A 34 -6.75 -18.79 7.33
N LYS A 35 -6.23 -18.34 8.48
CA LYS A 35 -6.95 -18.38 9.77
C LYS A 35 -8.07 -17.33 9.87
N SER A 36 -8.01 -16.21 9.15
CA SER A 36 -9.11 -15.24 9.14
C SER A 36 -10.29 -15.70 8.27
N THR A 37 -10.02 -16.43 7.17
CA THR A 37 -11.08 -16.96 6.29
C THR A 37 -11.87 -18.10 6.95
N ARG A 38 -11.28 -18.90 7.83
CA ARG A 38 -11.97 -20.00 8.53
C ARG A 38 -12.80 -19.58 9.75
N ARG A 39 -12.68 -18.33 10.22
CA ARG A 39 -13.40 -17.86 11.43
C ARG A 39 -14.72 -17.14 11.12
N GLY A 40 -15.14 -17.11 9.85
CA GLY A 40 -16.39 -16.49 9.38
C GLY A 40 -17.55 -17.46 9.13
N GLU A 41 -17.36 -18.77 9.35
CA GLU A 41 -18.40 -19.79 9.14
C GLU A 41 -18.64 -20.55 10.44
N GLU A 42 -19.35 -19.94 11.38
CA GLU A 42 -20.06 -20.67 12.44
C GLU A 42 -21.40 -19.96 12.66
N LYS A 43 -22.45 -20.46 12.00
CA LYS A 43 -23.84 -20.00 12.17
C LYS A 43 -24.62 -21.06 12.93
N MET A 44 -25.26 -20.59 13.99
CA MET A 44 -26.25 -21.22 14.86
C MET A 44 -27.21 -22.18 14.15
N ASP A 45 -27.28 -23.40 14.66
CA ASP A 45 -28.33 -24.37 14.42
C ASP A 45 -29.53 -24.06 15.35
N VAL A 46 -30.70 -23.80 14.77
CA VAL A 46 -31.98 -23.79 15.49
C VAL A 46 -32.96 -24.66 14.70
N ARG A 47 -33.29 -25.83 15.26
CA ARG A 47 -34.35 -26.72 14.76
C ARG A 47 -35.73 -26.11 15.04
N PRO A 48 -36.75 -26.47 14.25
CA PRO A 48 -37.79 -27.29 14.91
C PRO A 48 -38.32 -28.46 14.06
N CYS A 49 -38.99 -29.35 14.80
CA CYS A 49 -39.47 -30.68 14.46
C CYS A 49 -40.46 -30.77 13.30
N ARG A 50 -40.41 -31.92 12.60
CA ARG A 50 -41.49 -32.45 11.78
C ARG A 50 -42.54 -33.13 12.66
N SER A 51 -43.81 -33.00 12.31
CA SER A 51 -44.83 -34.02 12.50
C SER A 51 -45.57 -34.28 11.19
N SER A 52 -45.81 -35.56 10.98
CA SER A 52 -46.42 -36.27 9.87
C SER A 52 -47.95 -36.22 9.91
N SER A 53 -48.63 -36.29 8.75
CA SER A 53 -49.53 -37.41 8.37
C SER A 53 -50.34 -37.15 7.09
N SER A 54 -50.42 -38.18 6.23
CA SER A 54 -51.54 -38.72 5.40
C SER A 54 -52.76 -37.82 5.13
N SER A 55 -53.49 -37.84 4.02
CA SER A 55 -53.76 -38.81 2.94
C SER A 55 -54.89 -38.20 2.08
N GLY A 56 -55.13 -38.68 0.86
CA GLY A 56 -56.48 -38.68 0.29
C GLY A 56 -56.65 -38.04 -1.09
N SER A 57 -57.35 -38.78 -1.94
CA SER A 57 -57.52 -38.67 -3.38
C SER A 57 -58.67 -37.77 -3.85
N SER A 58 -58.57 -37.39 -5.13
CA SER A 58 -59.64 -37.38 -6.15
C SER A 58 -60.26 -36.04 -6.60
N SER A 59 -60.03 -35.77 -7.88
CA SER A 59 -60.95 -35.31 -8.93
C SER A 59 -61.66 -33.95 -8.85
N SER A 60 -61.36 -33.19 -9.91
CA SER A 60 -62.24 -32.31 -10.68
C SER A 60 -62.59 -30.91 -10.18
N SER A 61 -62.00 -29.98 -10.94
CA SER A 61 -62.61 -28.79 -11.52
C SER A 61 -62.43 -27.46 -10.77
N LYS A 62 -61.77 -26.54 -11.51
CA LYS A 62 -61.81 -25.08 -11.41
C LYS A 62 -61.13 -24.46 -10.18
N LEU A 63 -59.93 -23.91 -10.37
CA LEU A 63 -59.74 -22.45 -10.46
C LEU A 63 -58.26 -22.13 -10.77
N TRP A 64 -58.07 -21.28 -11.77
CA TRP A 64 -56.81 -20.62 -12.07
C TRP A 64 -56.47 -19.64 -10.93
N ILE A 65 -55.20 -19.24 -10.82
CA ILE A 65 -54.61 -18.30 -9.84
C ILE A 65 -53.96 -19.02 -8.65
N VAL A 66 -52.68 -19.43 -8.78
CA VAL A 66 -51.53 -19.04 -7.93
C VAL A 66 -50.26 -19.62 -8.57
N GLN A 67 -49.70 -18.92 -9.56
CA GLN A 67 -48.31 -19.16 -10.04
C GLN A 67 -47.60 -17.83 -10.37
N GLY A 68 -47.89 -16.76 -9.61
CA GLY A 68 -47.48 -15.40 -9.97
C GLY A 68 -46.58 -14.64 -8.99
N ILE A 69 -46.14 -15.21 -7.87
CA ILE A 69 -45.50 -14.39 -6.78
C ILE A 69 -44.03 -14.73 -6.50
N VAL A 70 -43.51 -15.89 -6.91
CA VAL A 70 -42.13 -16.28 -6.51
C VAL A 70 -41.05 -15.72 -7.45
N ALA A 71 -41.33 -15.45 -8.73
CA ALA A 71 -40.33 -14.91 -9.66
C ALA A 71 -40.06 -13.40 -9.46
N SER A 72 -41.05 -12.64 -9.01
CA SER A 72 -40.96 -11.19 -8.88
C SER A 72 -40.07 -10.76 -7.70
N ALA A 73 -40.12 -11.47 -6.58
CA ALA A 73 -39.33 -11.14 -5.40
C ALA A 73 -37.81 -11.32 -5.62
N VAL A 74 -37.40 -12.32 -6.43
CA VAL A 74 -35.99 -12.56 -6.76
C VAL A 74 -35.46 -11.52 -7.74
N ILE A 75 -36.27 -11.11 -8.72
CA ILE A 75 -35.89 -10.06 -9.68
C ILE A 75 -35.82 -8.69 -8.99
N VAL A 76 -36.76 -8.37 -8.09
CA VAL A 76 -36.76 -7.12 -7.33
C VAL A 76 -35.62 -7.08 -6.31
N ALA A 77 -35.30 -8.18 -5.62
CA ALA A 77 -34.13 -8.25 -4.76
C ALA A 77 -32.81 -8.16 -5.55
N GLY A 78 -32.75 -8.73 -6.75
CA GLY A 78 -31.58 -8.63 -7.64
C GLY A 78 -31.40 -7.22 -8.24
N LEU A 79 -32.48 -6.53 -8.60
CA LEU A 79 -32.43 -5.14 -9.06
C LEU A 79 -32.16 -4.17 -7.90
N ALA A 80 -32.80 -4.36 -6.74
CA ALA A 80 -32.52 -3.58 -5.54
C ALA A 80 -31.09 -3.82 -5.04
N ALA A 81 -30.58 -5.05 -5.08
CA ALA A 81 -29.17 -5.31 -4.78
C ALA A 81 -28.25 -4.65 -5.83
N ARG A 82 -28.59 -4.64 -7.13
CA ARG A 82 -27.79 -3.96 -8.16
C ARG A 82 -27.87 -2.43 -8.08
N THR A 83 -28.96 -1.84 -7.60
CA THR A 83 -29.07 -0.39 -7.39
C THR A 83 -28.53 0.04 -6.03
N TYR A 84 -28.66 -0.78 -4.99
CA TYR A 84 -28.11 -0.54 -3.65
C TYR A 84 -26.60 -0.83 -3.57
N LEU A 85 -26.09 -1.78 -4.36
CA LEU A 85 -24.67 -1.96 -4.67
C LEU A 85 -24.24 -1.12 -5.90
N GLY A 86 -25.15 -0.32 -6.44
CA GLY A 86 -25.03 0.46 -7.68
C GLY A 86 -24.41 1.83 -7.54
N GLY A 87 -23.80 2.13 -6.39
CA GLY A 87 -22.74 3.12 -6.37
C GLY A 87 -21.52 2.48 -7.02
N SER A 88 -21.30 2.71 -8.31
CA SER A 88 -20.05 2.36 -8.98
C SER A 88 -18.92 3.06 -8.22
N ARG A 89 -18.38 2.40 -7.19
CA ARG A 89 -17.25 2.89 -6.43
C ARG A 89 -16.12 2.96 -7.43
N LYS A 90 -15.81 4.18 -7.88
CA LYS A 90 -14.76 4.44 -8.85
C LYS A 90 -13.49 3.78 -8.32
N PHE A 91 -13.13 2.67 -8.95
CA PHE A 91 -11.96 1.90 -8.53
C PHE A 91 -10.74 2.81 -8.69
N ARG A 92 -9.94 2.95 -7.64
CA ARG A 92 -8.79 3.86 -7.60
C ARG A 92 -7.65 3.27 -8.43
N SER A 93 -7.82 3.30 -9.75
CA SER A 93 -7.09 2.49 -10.71
C SER A 93 -5.83 3.17 -11.24
N ARG A 94 -5.81 4.50 -11.32
CA ARG A 94 -4.65 5.26 -11.80
C ARG A 94 -3.83 5.80 -10.65
N VAL A 95 -2.57 5.38 -10.60
CA VAL A 95 -1.64 5.61 -9.50
C VAL A 95 -0.33 6.15 -10.04
N VAL A 96 0.15 7.26 -9.48
CA VAL A 96 1.46 7.84 -9.81
C VAL A 96 2.35 7.90 -8.58
N GLY A 97 3.63 7.56 -8.75
CA GLY A 97 4.66 7.85 -7.77
C GLY A 97 5.25 9.23 -8.00
N ILE A 98 5.30 10.07 -6.97
CA ILE A 98 6.00 11.35 -7.01
C ILE A 98 7.10 11.32 -5.96
N ILE A 99 8.32 11.60 -6.39
CA ILE A 99 9.52 11.63 -5.55
C ILE A 99 9.91 13.09 -5.31
N PRO A 100 9.54 13.70 -4.17
CA PRO A 100 9.94 15.07 -3.87
C PRO A 100 11.44 15.11 -3.53
N ALA A 101 12.17 16.04 -4.16
CA ALA A 101 13.58 16.29 -3.92
C ALA A 101 13.84 17.78 -3.85
N ARG A 102 14.55 18.22 -2.81
CA ARG A 102 14.99 19.62 -2.64
C ARG A 102 16.49 19.65 -2.46
N PHE A 103 17.13 20.70 -2.97
CA PHE A 103 18.54 20.93 -2.74
C PHE A 103 18.80 21.50 -1.33
N ALA A 104 18.00 22.49 -0.94
CA ALA A 104 18.08 23.21 0.33
C ALA A 104 17.44 22.42 1.49
N SER A 105 18.10 21.36 1.95
CA SER A 105 17.78 20.71 3.23
C SER A 105 18.67 21.27 4.33
N SER A 106 18.08 21.87 5.36
CA SER A 106 18.82 22.47 6.49
C SER A 106 19.69 21.47 7.26
N ARG A 107 19.36 20.17 7.22
CA ARG A 107 20.10 19.11 7.92
C ARG A 107 21.16 18.43 7.04
N PHE A 108 20.96 18.43 5.73
CA PHE A 108 21.90 17.80 4.79
C PHE A 108 21.73 18.38 3.37
N PRO A 109 22.40 19.50 3.06
CA PRO A 109 22.33 20.13 1.74
C PRO A 109 22.79 19.18 0.63
N GLY A 110 22.10 19.19 -0.51
CA GLY A 110 22.46 18.34 -1.66
C GLY A 110 22.26 16.83 -1.44
N LYS A 111 21.57 16.41 -0.35
CA LYS A 111 21.31 15.01 -0.03
C LYS A 111 20.86 14.14 -1.22
N PRO A 112 19.93 14.58 -2.10
CA PRO A 112 19.49 13.76 -3.24
C PRO A 112 20.63 13.36 -4.20
N LEU A 113 21.67 14.20 -4.32
CA LEU A 113 22.79 14.02 -5.25
C LEU A 113 23.97 13.23 -4.65
N VAL A 114 23.89 12.87 -3.36
CA VAL A 114 24.94 12.12 -2.69
C VAL A 114 25.12 10.77 -3.37
N GLN A 115 26.38 10.43 -3.66
CA GLN A 115 26.74 9.18 -4.31
C GLN A 115 26.71 8.02 -3.33
N ILE A 116 25.92 7.00 -3.66
CA ILE A 116 25.88 5.71 -2.96
C ILE A 116 26.34 4.67 -3.96
N LEU A 117 27.53 4.10 -3.76
CA LEU A 117 28.13 3.10 -4.65
C LEU A 117 28.05 3.51 -6.14
N GLY A 118 28.46 4.74 -6.45
CA GLY A 118 28.52 5.27 -7.82
C GLY A 118 27.21 5.72 -8.46
N LYS A 119 26.09 5.75 -7.72
CA LYS A 119 24.83 6.34 -8.18
C LYS A 119 24.32 7.39 -7.19
N PRO A 120 23.76 8.53 -7.65
CA PRO A 120 23.03 9.45 -6.79
C PRO A 120 21.93 8.73 -5.98
N MET A 121 21.71 9.17 -4.74
CA MET A 121 20.67 8.64 -3.86
C MET A 121 19.30 8.68 -4.54
N ILE A 122 18.96 9.80 -5.19
CA ILE A 122 17.68 9.98 -5.87
C ILE A 122 17.48 8.99 -7.03
N GLN A 123 18.56 8.65 -7.75
CA GLN A 123 18.50 7.65 -8.81
C GLN A 123 18.11 6.28 -8.26
N ARG A 124 18.68 5.89 -7.11
CA ARG A 124 18.36 4.61 -6.48
C ARG A 124 16.91 4.56 -6.04
N THR A 125 16.41 5.63 -5.40
CA THR A 125 15.00 5.73 -5.00
C THR A 125 14.08 5.60 -6.23
N TRP A 126 14.38 6.30 -7.33
CA TRP A 126 13.60 6.23 -8.56
C TRP A 126 13.63 4.85 -9.23
N GLU A 127 14.81 4.23 -9.34
CA GLU A 127 14.96 2.87 -9.88
C GLU A 127 14.14 1.85 -9.07
N ARG A 128 14.13 1.98 -7.74
CA ARG A 128 13.31 1.13 -6.85
C ARG A 128 11.83 1.41 -7.01
N ALA A 129 11.41 2.67 -7.01
CA ALA A 129 10.01 3.06 -7.15
C ALA A 129 9.37 2.49 -8.43
N LYS A 130 10.09 2.55 -9.55
CA LYS A 130 9.61 2.03 -10.85
C LYS A 130 9.35 0.53 -10.90
N LEU A 131 9.90 -0.24 -9.96
CA LEU A 131 9.65 -1.68 -9.87
C LEU A 131 8.31 -2.01 -9.17
N SER A 132 7.60 -1.01 -8.64
CA SER A 132 6.26 -1.19 -8.09
C SER A 132 5.29 -1.62 -9.20
N THR A 133 4.49 -2.64 -8.92
CA THR A 133 3.48 -3.15 -9.86
C THR A 133 2.19 -2.34 -9.83
N CYS A 134 2.00 -1.53 -8.79
CA CYS A 134 0.82 -0.71 -8.61
C CYS A 134 0.92 0.68 -9.25
N LEU A 135 2.12 1.19 -9.52
CA LEU A 135 2.30 2.47 -10.21
C LEU A 135 2.05 2.32 -11.71
N ASN A 136 1.27 3.22 -12.30
CA ASN A 136 0.88 3.13 -13.71
C ASN A 136 1.71 4.05 -14.60
N HIS A 137 2.13 3.53 -15.74
CA HIS A 137 2.62 4.36 -16.83
C HIS A 137 1.45 5.17 -17.42
N VAL A 138 1.60 6.49 -17.50
CA VAL A 138 0.59 7.36 -18.13
C VAL A 138 1.31 8.33 -19.04
N GLU A 139 1.37 7.96 -20.32
CA GLU A 139 2.02 8.73 -21.38
C GLU A 139 1.66 10.23 -21.29
N PRO A 140 2.66 11.13 -21.33
CA PRO A 140 4.07 10.89 -21.66
C PRO A 140 4.96 10.51 -20.46
N PHE A 141 4.39 10.31 -19.26
CA PHE A 141 5.16 10.12 -18.03
C PHE A 141 5.28 8.65 -17.64
N ALA A 142 6.45 8.31 -17.11
CA ALA A 142 6.73 7.07 -16.43
C ALA A 142 5.85 6.90 -15.19
N SER A 143 5.87 5.69 -14.63
CA SER A 143 5.12 5.35 -13.42
C SER A 143 5.56 6.10 -12.16
N ALA A 144 6.77 6.68 -12.18
CA ALA A 144 7.29 7.54 -11.12
C ALA A 144 8.03 8.75 -11.69
N VAL A 145 7.71 9.93 -11.16
CA VAL A 145 8.30 11.22 -11.55
C VAL A 145 9.04 11.87 -10.36
N VAL A 146 10.07 12.66 -10.64
CA VAL A 146 10.77 13.45 -9.63
C VAL A 146 10.19 14.87 -9.61
N ALA A 147 9.86 15.38 -8.43
CA ALA A 147 9.42 16.76 -8.25
C ALA A 147 10.49 17.56 -7.53
N THR A 148 11.05 18.59 -8.16
CA THR A 148 12.16 19.37 -7.59
C THR A 148 12.08 20.85 -7.94
N ASP A 149 12.73 21.70 -7.15
CA ASP A 149 12.91 23.13 -7.41
C ASP A 149 14.28 23.46 -8.00
N ASP A 150 15.20 22.51 -7.99
CA ASP A 150 16.60 22.74 -8.32
C ASP A 150 16.97 22.12 -9.67
N GLU A 151 17.53 22.92 -10.57
CA GLU A 151 17.91 22.47 -11.91
C GLU A 151 19.06 21.45 -11.92
N LYS A 152 19.96 21.46 -10.91
CA LYS A 152 21.04 20.44 -10.84
C LYS A 152 20.46 19.08 -10.52
N ILE A 153 19.47 19.02 -9.62
CA ILE A 153 18.71 17.80 -9.36
C ILE A 153 17.96 17.38 -10.62
N ALA A 154 17.30 18.32 -11.30
CA ALA A 154 16.54 18.04 -12.50
C ALA A 154 17.42 17.47 -13.63
N GLU A 155 18.55 18.11 -13.93
CA GLU A 155 19.51 17.67 -14.93
C GLU A 155 20.07 16.28 -14.59
N CYS A 156 20.46 16.05 -13.33
CA CYS A 156 20.90 14.74 -12.88
C CYS A 156 19.83 13.66 -13.11
N CYS A 157 18.57 13.97 -12.82
CA CYS A 157 17.45 13.04 -12.98
C CYS A 157 17.15 12.72 -14.43
N ARG A 158 17.11 13.75 -15.29
CA ARG A 158 16.95 13.57 -16.74
C ARG A 158 18.09 12.72 -17.32
N GLY A 159 19.32 12.87 -16.81
CA GLY A 159 20.49 12.09 -17.24
C GLY A 159 20.37 10.58 -17.08
N PHE A 160 19.55 10.09 -16.14
CA PHE A 160 19.24 8.66 -15.99
C PHE A 160 17.83 8.27 -16.47
N GLY A 161 17.14 9.17 -17.19
CA GLY A 161 15.85 8.92 -17.82
C GLY A 161 14.64 9.04 -16.90
N ALA A 162 14.76 9.77 -15.79
CA ALA A 162 13.59 10.13 -14.98
C ALA A 162 12.87 11.35 -15.53
N ASP A 163 11.54 11.27 -15.53
CA ASP A 163 10.70 12.45 -15.73
C ASP A 163 10.81 13.39 -14.54
N VAL A 164 10.95 14.67 -14.83
CA VAL A 164 11.11 15.71 -13.82
C VAL A 164 10.05 16.77 -13.99
N ILE A 165 9.36 17.07 -12.88
CA ILE A 165 8.44 18.19 -12.77
C ILE A 165 9.09 19.27 -11.91
N MET A 166 9.37 20.42 -12.52
CA MET A 166 9.85 21.59 -11.80
C MET A 166 8.72 22.13 -10.92
N THR A 167 9.03 22.40 -9.65
CA THR A 167 8.11 22.87 -8.60
C THR A 167 8.67 24.11 -7.93
N SER A 168 7.82 24.87 -7.26
CA SER A 168 8.21 26.11 -6.58
C SER A 168 9.10 25.84 -5.37
N GLU A 169 10.07 26.72 -5.14
CA GLU A 169 10.86 26.79 -3.91
C GLU A 169 9.99 27.12 -2.69
N SER A 170 8.78 27.69 -2.89
CA SER A 170 7.85 28.02 -1.81
C SER A 170 7.17 26.81 -1.17
N CYS A 171 7.29 25.61 -1.76
CA CYS A 171 6.76 24.37 -1.18
C CYS A 171 7.42 24.07 0.17
N ARG A 172 6.63 24.11 1.25
CA ARG A 172 7.13 24.03 2.63
C ARG A 172 7.57 22.62 3.02
N ASN A 173 7.01 21.61 2.36
CA ASN A 173 7.25 20.21 2.65
C ASN A 173 7.05 19.33 1.39
N GLY A 174 7.41 18.05 1.50
CA GLY A 174 7.29 17.11 0.38
C GLY A 174 5.85 16.90 -0.10
N THR A 175 4.85 16.99 0.79
CA THR A 175 3.43 16.82 0.41
C THR A 175 2.94 17.97 -0.46
N GLU A 176 3.24 19.22 -0.09
CA GLU A 176 2.91 20.39 -0.92
C GLU A 176 3.58 20.30 -2.29
N ARG A 177 4.84 19.86 -2.33
CA ARG A 177 5.58 19.64 -3.58
C ARG A 177 4.94 18.57 -4.47
N CYS A 178 4.53 17.45 -3.88
CA CYS A 178 3.79 16.42 -4.62
C CYS A 178 2.46 16.94 -5.17
N ASN A 179 1.76 17.78 -4.40
CA ASN A 179 0.52 18.40 -4.85
C ASN A 179 0.75 19.38 -6.02
N GLU A 180 1.78 20.23 -5.96
CA GLU A 180 2.13 21.12 -7.07
C GLU A 180 2.53 20.33 -8.32
N ALA A 181 3.34 19.28 -8.15
CA ALA A 181 3.73 18.42 -9.26
C ALA A 181 2.51 17.72 -9.88
N LEU A 182 1.58 17.23 -9.07
CA LEU A 182 0.33 16.62 -9.54
C LEU A 182 -0.50 17.59 -10.39
N GLN A 183 -0.60 18.86 -9.98
CA GLN A 183 -1.30 19.89 -10.76
C GLN A 183 -0.63 20.13 -12.12
N LYS A 184 0.71 20.08 -12.16
CA LYS A 184 1.51 20.27 -13.38
C LYS A 184 1.51 19.06 -14.32
N LEU A 185 1.28 17.84 -13.81
CA LEU A 185 1.14 16.65 -14.66
C LEU A 185 -0.07 16.75 -15.60
N GLN A 186 -1.08 17.60 -15.29
CA GLN A 186 -2.30 17.79 -16.09
C GLN A 186 -3.02 16.49 -16.46
N GLN A 187 -2.82 15.45 -15.66
CA GLN A 187 -3.39 14.13 -15.80
C GLN A 187 -4.21 13.79 -14.56
N LYS A 188 -5.25 12.99 -14.74
CA LYS A 188 -6.16 12.62 -13.65
C LYS A 188 -5.69 11.33 -12.99
N TYR A 189 -5.16 11.43 -11.78
CA TYR A 189 -4.81 10.26 -10.95
C TYR A 189 -5.87 10.04 -9.87
N ASP A 190 -6.07 8.77 -9.49
CA ASP A 190 -6.93 8.40 -8.36
C ASP A 190 -6.13 8.29 -7.06
N VAL A 191 -4.85 7.92 -7.17
CA VAL A 191 -3.91 7.81 -6.04
C VAL A 191 -2.58 8.46 -6.42
N VAL A 192 -2.01 9.19 -5.47
CA VAL A 192 -0.67 9.73 -5.56
C VAL A 192 0.16 9.15 -4.42
N VAL A 193 1.28 8.54 -4.75
CA VAL A 193 2.22 7.99 -3.78
C VAL A 193 3.36 8.99 -3.60
N ASN A 194 3.47 9.55 -2.40
CA ASN A 194 4.61 10.38 -2.01
C ASN A 194 5.78 9.49 -1.58
N ILE A 195 6.74 9.27 -2.47
CA ILE A 195 7.89 8.38 -2.26
C ILE A 195 9.08 9.24 -1.84
N GLN A 196 9.53 9.13 -0.58
CA GLN A 196 10.58 10.02 -0.09
C GLN A 196 11.89 9.84 -0.87
N GLY A 197 12.44 10.93 -1.41
CA GLY A 197 13.65 10.91 -2.23
C GLY A 197 14.91 10.39 -1.51
N ASP A 198 14.87 10.32 -0.18
CA ASP A 198 15.96 9.86 0.68
C ASP A 198 15.83 8.42 1.18
N GLU A 199 14.97 7.62 0.56
CA GLU A 199 14.82 6.18 0.81
C GLU A 199 15.40 5.33 -0.35
N PRO A 200 16.74 5.31 -0.55
CA PRO A 200 17.37 4.62 -1.69
C PRO A 200 17.19 3.10 -1.66
N LEU A 201 16.70 2.54 -0.55
CA LEU A 201 16.46 1.12 -0.33
C LEU A 201 14.96 0.80 -0.21
N ILE A 202 14.06 1.72 -0.56
CA ILE A 202 12.62 1.46 -0.51
C ILE A 202 12.28 0.16 -1.26
N GLU A 203 11.46 -0.68 -0.62
CA GLU A 203 11.01 -1.92 -1.22
C GLU A 203 9.74 -1.67 -2.04
N PRO A 204 9.69 -2.09 -3.33
CA PRO A 204 8.51 -1.93 -4.18
C PRO A 204 7.24 -2.53 -3.56
N GLY A 205 7.39 -3.63 -2.81
CA GLY A 205 6.29 -4.26 -2.08
C GLY A 205 5.65 -3.36 -1.01
N ILE A 206 6.40 -2.40 -0.45
CA ILE A 206 5.85 -1.39 0.48
C ILE A 206 4.95 -0.42 -0.28
N ILE A 207 5.41 0.06 -1.44
CA ILE A 207 4.62 0.94 -2.33
C ILE A 207 3.33 0.24 -2.76
N ASP A 208 3.44 -1.01 -3.24
CA ASP A 208 2.30 -1.82 -3.64
C ASP A 208 1.33 -2.04 -2.45
N GLY A 209 1.88 -2.29 -1.26
CA GLY A 209 1.11 -2.52 -0.04
C GLY A 209 0.25 -1.32 0.35
N ILE A 210 0.84 -0.11 0.39
CA ILE A 210 0.08 1.10 0.74
C ILE A 210 -0.97 1.43 -0.31
N VAL A 211 -0.66 1.28 -1.61
CA VAL A 211 -1.63 1.52 -2.68
C VAL A 211 -2.81 0.56 -2.57
N LYS A 212 -2.55 -0.74 -2.38
CA LYS A 212 -3.61 -1.77 -2.22
C LYS A 212 -4.43 -1.53 -0.96
N ALA A 213 -3.80 -1.14 0.15
CA ALA A 213 -4.51 -0.79 1.38
C ALA A 213 -5.49 0.38 1.14
N LEU A 214 -5.04 1.43 0.45
CA LEU A 214 -5.89 2.56 0.11
C LEU A 214 -7.00 2.20 -0.89
N GLN A 215 -6.73 1.34 -1.86
CA GLN A 215 -7.73 0.84 -2.81
C GLN A 215 -8.83 0.01 -2.11
N ALA A 216 -8.46 -0.77 -1.09
CA ALA A 216 -9.37 -1.60 -0.32
C ALA A 216 -10.21 -0.82 0.73
N ALA A 217 -9.77 0.38 1.11
CA ALA A 217 -10.44 1.24 2.10
C ALA A 217 -11.07 2.48 1.42
N PRO A 218 -12.30 2.38 0.88
CA PRO A 218 -12.95 3.47 0.14
C PRO A 218 -13.28 4.69 1.01
N ASP A 219 -13.36 4.51 2.33
CA ASP A 219 -13.56 5.54 3.35
C ASP A 219 -12.25 6.23 3.77
N ALA A 220 -11.09 5.65 3.46
CA ALA A 220 -9.79 6.26 3.72
C ALA A 220 -9.38 7.20 2.58
N VAL A 221 -8.80 8.34 2.95
CA VAL A 221 -8.19 9.31 2.01
C VAL A 221 -6.66 9.22 1.95
N PHE A 222 -6.06 8.49 2.89
CA PHE A 222 -4.62 8.34 3.02
C PHE A 222 -4.28 6.97 3.59
N SER A 223 -3.12 6.44 3.23
CA SER A 223 -2.56 5.20 3.77
C SER A 223 -1.05 5.34 3.92
N THR A 224 -0.48 4.70 4.93
CA THR A 224 0.98 4.68 5.15
C THR A 224 1.41 3.34 5.71
N ALA A 225 2.67 2.99 5.51
CA ALA A 225 3.26 1.79 6.07
C ALA A 225 3.73 2.05 7.51
N VAL A 226 3.49 1.09 8.39
CA VAL A 226 4.04 1.05 9.75
C VAL A 226 4.64 -0.33 9.99
N THR A 227 5.66 -0.40 10.84
CA THR A 227 6.29 -1.66 11.26
C THR A 227 6.16 -1.82 12.76
N ALA A 228 6.22 -3.07 13.23
CA ALA A 228 6.34 -3.34 14.65
C ALA A 228 7.57 -2.61 15.23
N LEU A 229 7.34 -1.89 16.33
CA LEU A 229 8.37 -1.17 17.06
C LEU A 229 9.22 -2.16 17.83
N LYS A 230 10.54 -2.15 17.61
CA LYS A 230 11.47 -2.95 18.41
C LYS A 230 11.63 -2.30 19.79
N PRO A 231 11.73 -3.07 20.90
CA PRO A 231 11.87 -2.49 22.23
C PRO A 231 13.02 -1.48 22.37
N GLY A 232 14.18 -1.73 21.76
CA GLY A 232 15.33 -0.83 21.80
C GLY A 232 15.12 0.50 21.05
N ASP A 233 14.14 0.56 20.15
CA ASP A 233 13.82 1.75 19.35
C ASP A 233 12.73 2.62 20.03
N ALA A 234 12.18 2.17 21.16
CA ALA A 234 10.98 2.77 21.76
C ALA A 234 11.17 4.23 22.21
N PHE A 235 12.38 4.56 22.68
CA PHE A 235 12.68 5.90 23.20
C PHE A 235 13.33 6.83 22.18
N ASP A 236 13.63 6.36 20.95
CA ASP A 236 14.27 7.19 19.93
C ASP A 236 13.28 8.23 19.37
N PRO A 237 13.49 9.55 19.60
CA PRO A 237 12.60 10.59 19.10
C PRO A 237 12.65 10.78 17.57
N ASN A 238 13.66 10.21 16.90
CA ASN A 238 13.74 10.21 15.44
C ASN A 238 12.80 9.18 14.82
N ARG A 239 12.38 8.16 15.59
CA ARG A 239 11.37 7.20 15.18
C ARG A 239 9.99 7.66 15.63
N VAL A 240 9.11 7.89 14.66
CA VAL A 240 7.69 8.20 14.89
C VAL A 240 6.95 6.89 15.19
N LYS A 241 6.18 6.87 16.27
CA LYS A 241 5.33 5.76 16.69
C LYS A 241 3.92 6.03 16.19
N CYS A 242 3.19 4.95 15.89
CA CYS A 242 1.81 5.00 15.45
C CYS A 242 0.97 4.06 16.33
N VAL A 243 -0.14 4.55 16.85
CA VAL A 243 -1.19 3.70 17.42
C VAL A 243 -2.19 3.42 16.31
N VAL A 244 -2.58 2.15 16.15
CA VAL A 244 -3.55 1.69 15.16
C VAL A 244 -4.74 1.02 15.86
N ASP A 245 -5.92 1.11 15.26
CA ASP A 245 -7.10 0.37 15.72
C ASP A 245 -7.07 -1.10 15.26
N ASN A 246 -8.08 -1.88 15.66
CA ASN A 246 -8.21 -3.29 15.30
C ASN A 246 -8.49 -3.53 13.81
N LYS A 247 -8.81 -2.47 13.05
CA LYS A 247 -9.03 -2.50 11.59
C LYS A 247 -7.80 -2.00 10.81
N GLY A 248 -6.75 -1.56 11.51
CA GLY A 248 -5.51 -1.06 10.93
C GLY A 248 -5.52 0.43 10.58
N TYR A 249 -6.54 1.19 10.99
CA TYR A 249 -6.54 2.65 10.82
C TYR A 249 -5.63 3.30 11.86
N ALA A 250 -4.80 4.24 11.42
CA ALA A 250 -3.99 5.04 12.33
C ALA A 250 -4.87 5.95 13.18
N ILE A 251 -4.74 5.83 14.50
CA ILE A 251 -5.41 6.69 15.48
C ILE A 251 -4.56 7.93 15.75
N TYR A 252 -3.24 7.73 15.96
CA TYR A 252 -2.36 8.80 16.39
C TYR A 252 -0.89 8.51 16.09
N PHE A 253 -0.14 9.57 15.72
CA PHE A 253 1.30 9.53 15.52
C PHE A 253 2.00 10.42 16.54
N SER A 254 3.12 9.96 17.11
CA SER A 254 3.94 10.75 18.04
C SER A 254 5.41 10.38 17.97
N ARG A 255 6.29 11.33 18.32
CA ARG A 255 7.71 11.05 18.59
C ARG A 255 7.92 10.55 20.03
N GLY A 256 7.03 10.92 20.95
CA GLY A 256 7.02 10.44 22.33
C GLY A 256 6.64 8.96 22.42
N LEU A 257 6.92 8.35 23.56
CA LEU A 257 6.55 6.96 23.82
C LEU A 257 5.02 6.84 23.92
N ILE A 258 4.43 6.09 23.00
CA ILE A 258 3.00 5.76 22.98
C ILE A 258 2.82 4.29 22.58
N PRO A 259 1.78 3.60 23.10
CA PRO A 259 0.91 4.04 24.20
C PRO A 259 1.68 4.02 25.53
N TYR A 260 1.50 5.05 26.35
CA TYR A 260 2.08 5.11 27.69
C TYR A 260 1.11 4.47 28.69
N ASN A 261 1.58 3.60 29.59
CA ASN A 261 0.72 3.10 30.66
C ASN A 261 0.49 4.24 31.69
N LYS A 262 -0.72 4.32 32.23
CA LYS A 262 -0.94 5.12 33.44
C LYS A 262 -0.61 4.26 34.66
#